data_AF-A0A2D6RG38-F1
#
_entry.id   AF-A0A2D6RG38-F1
#
_cell.length_a   1.000
_cell.length_b   1.000
_cell.length_c   1.000
_cell.angle_alpha   90.00
_cell.angle_beta   90.00
_cell.angle_gamma   90.00
#
_symmetry.space_group_name_H-M   'P 1'
#
loop_
_entity.id
_entity.type
_entity.pdbx_description
1 polymer ?
#
loop_
_entity_poly.entity_id
_entity_poly.type
_entity_poly.pdbx_seq_one_letter_code
_entity_poly.pdbx_strand_id
1 'polypeptide(L)' 'MNLLAIDASTEACSVALLHNDKITSKFELCPQSHSIVLLPMVDELLKQT' A
#
# COMPACT_ATOMS: atom_id res chain seq x y z
N MET A 1 17.34 3.86 -3.58
CA MET A 1 16.20 4.64 -4.11
C MET A 1 14.95 4.21 -3.36
N ASN A 2 14.09 5.13 -2.94
CA ASN A 2 12.85 4.77 -2.23
C ASN A 2 11.65 5.23 -3.07
N LEU A 3 10.73 4.31 -3.35
CA LEU A 3 9.55 4.61 -4.16
C LEU A 3 8.31 3.97 -3.52
N LEU A 4 7.26 4.76 -3.35
CA LEU A 4 5.98 4.31 -2.84
C LEU A 4 4.94 4.48 -3.95
N ALA A 5 4.28 3.40 -4.33
CA ALA A 5 3.19 3.36 -5.30
C ALA A 5 1.89 2.98 -4.59
N ILE A 6 0.80 3.66 -4.97
CA ILE A 6 -0.51 3.50 -4.35
C ILE A 6 -1.54 3.48 -5.48
N ASP A 7 -2.41 2.48 -5.47
CA ASP A 7 -3.56 2.40 -6.35
C ASP A 7 -4.85 2.17 -5.55
N ALA A 8 -5.84 3.02 -5.79
CA ALA A 8 -7.18 2.97 -5.18
C ALA A 8 -8.26 3.28 -6.23
N SER A 9 -7.97 2.97 -7.50
CA SER A 9 -8.82 3.32 -8.64
C SER A 9 -10.04 2.41 -8.79
N THR A 10 -10.10 1.32 -8.02
CA THR A 10 -11.16 0.30 -8.09
C THR A 10 -11.60 -0.14 -6.69
N GLU A 11 -12.48 -1.15 -6.62
CA GLU A 11 -12.90 -1.79 -5.36
C GLU A 11 -11.73 -2.48 -4.61
N ALA A 12 -10.56 -2.57 -5.24
CA ALA A 12 -9.32 -3.00 -4.63
C ALA A 12 -8.37 -1.84 -4.37
N CYS A 13 -7.81 -1.80 -3.16
CA CYS A 13 -6.71 -0.91 -2.81
C CYS A 13 -5.41 -1.71 -2.81
N SER A 14 -4.34 -1.14 -3.36
CA SER A 14 -3.01 -1.73 -3.32
C SER A 14 -1.93 -0.69 -3.05
N VAL A 15 -0.87 -1.12 -2.37
CA VAL A 15 0.28 -0.30 -2.00
C VAL A 15 1.55 -1.10 -2.24
N ALA A 16 2.57 -0.49 -2.83
CA ALA A 16 3.88 -1.08 -3.03
C ALA A 16 5.00 -0.12 -2.61
N LEU A 17 5.97 -0.62 -1.85
CA LEU A 17 7.14 0.09 -1.36
C LEU A 17 8.41 -0.56 -1.93
N LEU A 18 9.19 0.20 -2.69
CA LEU A 18 10.57 -0.10 -3.03
C LEU A 18 11.47 0.60 -2.02
N HIS A 19 12.22 -0.16 -1.24
CA HIS A 19 13.20 0.36 -0.29
C HIS A 19 14.45 -0.51 -0.32
N ASN A 20 15.63 0.11 -0.50
CA ASN A 20 16.91 -0.60 -0.58
C ASN A 20 16.90 -1.81 -1.56
N ASP A 21 16.36 -1.59 -2.76
CA ASP A 21 16.18 -2.61 -3.82
C ASP A 21 15.26 -3.79 -3.46
N LYS A 22 14.56 -3.71 -2.33
CA LYS A 22 13.54 -4.66 -1.91
C LYS A 22 12.15 -4.08 -2.21
N ILE A 23 11.34 -4.86 -2.90
CA ILE A 23 9.94 -4.51 -3.19
C ILE A 23 9.04 -5.27 -2.22
N THR A 24 8.23 -4.53 -1.48
CA THR A 24 7.17 -5.07 -0.62
C THR A 24 5.85 -4.54 -1.15
N SER A 25 4.83 -5.38 -1.28
CA SER A 25 3.52 -4.95 -1.77
C SER A 25 2.39 -5.57 -0.97
N LYS A 26 1.27 -4.86 -0.89
CA LYS A 26 0.06 -5.27 -0.19
C LYS A 26 -1.15 -4.94 -1.04
N PHE A 27 -2.11 -5.85 -1.08
CA PHE A 27 -3.34 -5.74 -1.84
C PHE A 27 -4.50 -6.12 -0.92
N GLU A 28 -5.59 -5.36 -0.98
CA GLU A 28 -6.76 -5.59 -0.15
C GLU A 28 -8.04 -5.20 -0.91
N LEU A 29 -9.05 -6.07 -0.86
CA LEU A 29 -10.38 -5.79 -1.41
C LEU A 29 -11.17 -4.98 -0.36
N CYS A 30 -11.52 -3.74 -0.69
CA CYS A 30 -12.12 -2.79 0.25
C CYS A 30 -13.42 -2.19 -0.30
N PRO A 31 -14.49 -2.97 -0.49
CA PRO A 31 -15.71 -2.53 -1.19
C PRO A 31 -16.53 -1.42 -0.49
N GLN A 32 -16.22 -1.03 0.77
CA GLN A 32 -16.98 -0.01 1.52
C GLN A 32 -16.16 1.07 2.24
N SER A 33 -14.82 1.01 2.26
CA SER A 33 -13.99 1.91 3.11
C SER A 33 -12.62 2.27 2.51
N HIS A 34 -12.56 2.64 1.21
CA HIS A 34 -11.31 2.97 0.51
C HIS A 34 -10.40 3.98 1.24
N SER A 35 -10.97 5.03 1.84
CA SER A 35 -10.17 6.10 2.47
C SER A 35 -9.60 5.74 3.85
N ILE A 36 -10.14 4.72 4.52
CA ILE A 36 -9.76 4.39 5.90
C ILE A 36 -8.65 3.33 5.93
N VAL A 37 -8.60 2.43 4.95
CA VAL A 37 -7.69 1.27 4.97
C VAL A 37 -6.31 1.60 4.37
N LEU A 38 -6.24 2.59 3.48
CA LEU A 38 -5.03 2.92 2.72
C LEU A 38 -3.89 3.47 3.59
N LEU A 39 -4.19 4.38 4.53
CA LEU A 39 -3.19 4.93 5.46
C LEU A 39 -2.59 3.83 6.37
N PRO A 40 -3.38 2.96 7.01
CA PRO A 40 -2.88 1.78 7.71
C PRO A 40 -1.99 0.87 6.84
N MET A 41 -2.38 0.59 5.59
CA MET A 41 -1.58 -0.25 4.69
C MET A 41 -0.20 0.34 4.40
N VAL A 42 -0.13 1.66 4.19
CA VAL A 42 1.14 2.37 3.99
C VAL A 42 1.97 2.35 5.27
N ASP A 43 1.37 2.63 6.43
CA ASP A 43 2.06 2.64 7.73
C ASP A 43 2.64 1.26 8.07
N GLU A 44 1.91 0.18 7.79
CA GLU A 44 2.42 -1.19 7.94
C GLU A 44 3.62 -1.47 7.03
N LEU A 45 3.55 -1.08 5.76
CA LEU A 45 4.65 -1.28 4.82
C LEU A 45 5.90 -0.49 5.23
N LEU A 46 5.73 0.73 5.74
CA LEU A 46 6.83 1.55 6.24
C LEU A 46 7.45 1.00 7.53
N LYS A 47 6.67 0.35 8.40
CA LYS A 47 7.15 -0.31 9.62
C LYS A 47 7.89 -1.63 9.37
N GLN A 48 7.66 -2.26 8.22
CA GLN A 48 8.27 -3.55 7.85
C GLN A 48 9.65 -3.42 7.18
N THR A 49 10.05 -2.21 6.82
CA THR A 49 11.38 -1.86 6.29
C THR A 49 12.34 -1.42 7.38
#